data_AF-A0A101CH45-F1
#
_entry.id   AF-A0A101CH45-F1
#
_cell.length_a   1.000
_cell.length_b   1.000
_cell.length_c   1.000
_cell.angle_alpha   90.00
_cell.angle_beta   90.00
_cell.angle_gamma   90.00
#
_symmetry.space_group_name_H-M   'P 1'
#
loop_
_entity.id
_entity.type
_entity.pdbx_description
1 polymer ?
#
loop_
_entity_poly.entity_id
_entity_poly.type
_entity_poly.pdbx_seq_one_letter_code
_entity_poly.pdbx_strand_id
1 'polypeptide(L)'
;MVETNGVHHLLVTVGEHHKLSGMAPKGIRVVSGGHLDLRGVAGRVTVEEGATARIHGMVTGGLYNMGGDVEVYGMVHDGVHDLGETTSRIAPGAVIS
;
A
#
# COMPACT_ATOMS: atom_id res chain seq x y z
N MET A 1 10.52 -11.44 7.24
CA MET A 1 10.38 -10.00 6.93
C MET A 1 11.40 -9.68 5.87
N VAL A 2 10.93 -9.41 4.66
CA VAL A 2 11.78 -8.97 3.55
C VAL A 2 11.89 -7.45 3.62
N GLU A 3 13.11 -6.92 3.55
CA GLU A 3 13.34 -5.48 3.39
C GLU A 3 13.82 -5.22 1.98
N THR A 4 13.26 -4.21 1.32
CA THR A 4 13.74 -3.84 -0.01
C THR A 4 13.86 -2.34 -0.21
N ASN A 5 14.97 -1.98 -0.84
CA ASN A 5 15.39 -0.63 -1.15
C ASN A 5 15.82 -0.57 -2.62
N GLY A 6 15.71 0.59 -3.26
CA GLY A 6 15.94 0.77 -4.70
C GLY A 6 14.66 0.87 -5.53
N VAL A 7 14.79 0.79 -6.86
CA VAL A 7 13.66 0.98 -7.79
C VAL A 7 13.20 -0.35 -8.37
N HIS A 8 11.92 -0.66 -8.20
CA HIS A 8 11.24 -1.82 -8.77
C HIS A 8 10.48 -1.41 -10.02
N HIS A 9 11.03 -1.74 -11.19
CA HIS A 9 10.44 -1.35 -12.48
C HIS A 9 9.19 -2.14 -12.87
N LEU A 10 8.85 -3.20 -12.12
CA LEU A 10 7.67 -4.05 -12.31
C LEU A 10 6.70 -3.88 -11.14
N LEU A 11 5.48 -4.42 -11.31
CA LEU A 11 4.53 -4.57 -10.21
C LEU A 11 5.16 -5.47 -9.12
N VAL A 12 5.16 -4.99 -7.88
CA VAL A 12 5.60 -5.79 -6.74
C VAL A 12 4.42 -6.56 -6.17
N THR A 13 4.52 -7.88 -6.09
CA THR A 13 3.52 -8.72 -5.41
C THR A 13 4.03 -9.10 -4.03
N VAL A 14 3.25 -8.79 -3.00
CA VAL A 14 3.59 -9.03 -1.59
C VAL A 14 2.69 -10.14 -1.05
N GLY A 15 3.27 -11.32 -0.82
CA GLY A 15 2.59 -12.49 -0.23
C GLY A 15 3.08 -12.85 1.19
N GLU A 16 4.00 -12.07 1.74
CA GLU A 16 4.53 -12.23 3.09
C GLU A 16 4.77 -10.86 3.74
N HIS A 17 5.39 -10.82 4.92
CA HIS A 17 5.80 -9.57 5.55
C HIS A 17 6.92 -8.88 4.77
N HIS A 18 6.61 -7.73 4.18
CA HIS A 18 7.52 -6.94 3.35
C HIS A 18 7.52 -5.47 3.76
N LYS A 19 8.70 -4.94 4.07
CA LYS A 19 8.94 -3.52 4.23
C LYS A 19 9.61 -2.96 2.98
N LEU A 20 8.96 -1.99 2.33
CA LEU A 20 9.46 -1.35 1.11
C LEU A 20 9.79 0.11 1.39
N SER A 21 11.08 0.46 1.30
CA SER A 21 11.56 1.84 1.50
C SER A 21 12.00 2.51 0.19
N GLY A 22 12.07 1.75 -0.90
CA GLY A 22 12.43 2.23 -2.24
C GLY A 22 11.24 2.74 -3.07
N MET A 23 11.33 2.63 -4.39
CA MET A 23 10.28 3.05 -5.32
C MET A 23 9.70 1.85 -6.07
N ALA A 24 8.36 1.76 -6.14
CA ALA A 24 7.62 0.80 -6.94
C ALA A 24 6.66 1.56 -7.90
N PRO A 25 7.17 2.22 -8.95
CA PRO A 25 6.39 3.10 -9.83
C PRO A 25 5.24 2.39 -10.56
N LYS A 26 5.35 1.09 -10.84
CA LYS A 26 4.24 0.31 -11.42
C LYS A 26 3.17 -0.10 -10.41
N GLY A 27 3.44 0.12 -9.12
CA GLY A 27 2.54 -0.18 -8.02
C GLY A 27 2.91 -1.42 -7.24
N ILE A 28 2.05 -1.73 -6.27
CA ILE A 28 2.18 -2.87 -5.37
C ILE A 28 0.82 -3.56 -5.27
N ARG A 29 0.83 -4.89 -5.34
CA ARG A 29 -0.33 -5.74 -5.03
C ARG A 29 -0.01 -6.56 -3.78
N VAL A 30 -0.73 -6.31 -2.69
CA VAL A 30 -0.63 -7.10 -1.47
C VAL A 30 -1.71 -8.17 -1.54
N VAL A 31 -1.30 -9.42 -1.70
CA VAL A 31 -2.23 -10.55 -1.80
C VAL A 31 -2.58 -11.07 -0.41
N SER A 32 -3.62 -11.90 -0.32
CA SER A 32 -4.06 -12.50 0.96
C SER A 32 -2.90 -13.10 1.77
N GLY A 33 -2.84 -12.81 3.07
CA GLY A 33 -1.73 -13.19 3.96
C GLY A 33 -0.46 -12.34 3.80
N GLY A 34 -0.38 -11.49 2.78
CA GLY A 34 0.68 -10.51 2.59
C GLY A 34 0.55 -9.32 3.53
N HIS A 35 1.69 -8.76 3.95
CA HIS A 35 1.72 -7.60 4.83
C HIS A 35 2.75 -6.60 4.33
N LEU A 36 2.30 -5.39 4.01
CA LEU A 36 3.14 -4.31 3.50
C LEU A 36 3.35 -3.22 4.56
N ASP A 37 4.61 -2.87 4.83
CA ASP A 37 5.00 -1.58 5.43
C ASP A 37 5.65 -0.74 4.32
N LEU A 38 4.88 0.18 3.74
CA LEU A 38 5.36 1.08 2.70
C LEU A 38 5.89 2.37 3.33
N ARG A 39 7.21 2.57 3.26
CA ARG A 39 7.89 3.82 3.66
C ARG A 39 8.39 4.64 2.49
N GLY A 40 8.48 4.01 1.31
CA GLY A 40 8.93 4.64 0.08
C GLY A 40 7.78 5.17 -0.78
N VAL A 41 7.94 5.08 -2.10
CA VAL A 41 6.95 5.57 -3.07
C VAL A 41 6.40 4.40 -3.87
N ALA A 42 5.08 4.31 -3.99
CA ALA A 42 4.41 3.37 -4.86
C ALA A 42 3.54 4.10 -5.88
N GLY A 43 3.33 3.48 -7.05
CA GLY A 43 2.28 3.88 -8.00
C GLY A 43 0.90 3.60 -7.42
N ARG A 44 0.12 2.74 -8.08
CA ARG A 44 -1.11 2.19 -7.52
C ARG A 44 -0.80 1.18 -6.41
N VAL A 45 -1.56 1.19 -5.32
CA VAL A 45 -1.52 0.09 -4.33
C VAL A 45 -2.86 -0.61 -4.30
N THR A 46 -2.86 -1.93 -4.45
CA THR A 46 -4.05 -2.77 -4.28
C THR A 46 -3.83 -3.71 -3.11
N VAL A 47 -4.77 -3.71 -2.16
CA VAL A 47 -4.73 -4.56 -0.96
C VAL A 47 -5.90 -5.52 -1.03
N GLU A 48 -5.62 -6.81 -1.10
CA GLU A 48 -6.65 -7.85 -1.20
C GLU A 48 -7.28 -8.19 0.15
N GLU A 49 -8.40 -8.90 0.10
CA GLU A 49 -9.02 -9.50 1.28
C GLU A 49 -8.03 -10.39 2.05
N GLY A 50 -7.98 -10.21 3.37
CA GLY A 50 -7.04 -10.90 4.25
C GLY A 50 -5.58 -10.44 4.12
N ALA A 51 -5.30 -9.38 3.36
CA ALA A 51 -4.00 -8.71 3.33
C ALA A 51 -3.96 -7.53 4.31
N THR A 52 -2.75 -7.11 4.68
CA THR A 52 -2.51 -5.94 5.53
C THR A 52 -1.60 -4.93 4.85
N ALA A 53 -1.90 -3.64 4.94
CA ALA A 53 -1.01 -2.58 4.46
C ALA A 53 -0.95 -1.39 5.41
N ARG A 54 0.27 -0.96 5.74
CA ARG A 54 0.57 0.30 6.43
C ARG A 54 1.29 1.23 5.48
N ILE A 55 0.66 2.37 5.20
CA ILE A 55 1.16 3.35 4.24
C ILE A 55 1.78 4.52 5.01
N HIS A 56 3.08 4.48 5.25
CA HIS A 56 3.85 5.60 5.81
C HIS A 56 4.45 6.51 4.73
N GLY A 57 4.64 5.98 3.54
CA GLY A 57 5.19 6.67 2.39
C GLY A 57 4.13 7.33 1.51
N MET A 58 4.40 7.37 0.20
CA MET A 58 3.55 8.00 -0.80
C MET A 58 2.99 6.97 -1.79
N VAL A 59 1.69 7.06 -2.07
CA VAL A 59 1.00 6.32 -3.12
C VAL A 59 0.56 7.33 -4.18
N THR A 60 1.05 7.20 -5.42
CA THR A 60 0.82 8.21 -6.46
C THR A 60 -0.33 7.88 -7.41
N GLY A 61 -0.83 6.64 -7.40
CA GLY A 61 -1.82 6.14 -8.37
C GLY A 61 -3.06 5.52 -7.72
N GLY A 62 -3.44 6.01 -6.55
CA GLY A 62 -4.59 5.55 -5.77
C GLY A 62 -4.29 4.33 -4.90
N LEU A 63 -4.97 4.28 -3.76
CA LEU A 63 -5.00 3.13 -2.85
C LEU A 63 -6.35 2.43 -2.97
N TYR A 64 -6.36 1.16 -3.35
CA TYR A 64 -7.56 0.36 -3.57
C TYR A 64 -7.59 -0.77 -2.54
N ASN A 65 -8.48 -0.64 -1.57
CA ASN A 65 -8.70 -1.64 -0.55
C ASN A 65 -9.87 -2.56 -0.95
N MET A 66 -9.56 -3.82 -1.26
CA MET A 66 -10.53 -4.82 -1.71
C MET A 66 -11.08 -5.66 -0.55
N GLY A 67 -10.96 -5.21 0.70
CA GLY A 67 -11.37 -5.95 1.90
C GLY A 67 -10.23 -6.30 2.86
N GLY A 68 -9.05 -5.70 2.70
CA GLY A 68 -7.90 -5.87 3.59
C GLY A 68 -7.94 -4.95 4.82
N ASP A 69 -6.93 -5.10 5.69
CA ASP A 69 -6.67 -4.18 6.80
C ASP A 69 -5.66 -3.11 6.37
N VAL A 70 -6.14 -1.87 6.23
CA VAL A 70 -5.37 -0.76 5.68
C VAL A 70 -5.29 0.39 6.67
N GLU A 71 -4.07 0.83 6.96
CA GLU A 71 -3.79 2.03 7.74
C GLU A 71 -2.96 3.01 6.91
N VAL A 72 -3.43 4.26 6.78
CA VAL A 72 -2.76 5.31 6.03
C VAL A 72 -2.24 6.37 6.98
N TYR A 73 -0.91 6.53 7.02
CA TYR A 73 -0.20 7.53 7.81
C TYR A 73 0.49 8.58 6.94
N GLY A 74 0.79 8.24 5.68
CA GLY A 74 1.51 9.08 4.72
C GLY A 74 0.57 9.79 3.75
N MET A 75 0.93 9.76 2.46
CA MET A 75 0.23 10.49 1.41
C MET A 75 -0.35 9.54 0.37
N VAL A 76 -1.59 9.78 -0.05
CA VAL A 76 -2.24 9.06 -1.15
C VAL A 76 -2.81 10.08 -2.13
N HIS A 77 -2.25 10.08 -3.34
CA HIS A 77 -2.81 10.77 -4.49
C HIS A 77 -3.78 9.87 -5.23
N ASP A 78 -4.79 10.49 -5.85
CA ASP A 78 -5.90 9.81 -6.54
C ASP A 78 -6.83 9.07 -5.56
N GLY A 79 -6.82 9.48 -4.28
CA GLY A 79 -7.75 9.02 -3.26
C GLY A 79 -7.53 7.60 -2.71
N VAL A 80 -8.34 7.29 -1.70
CA VAL A 80 -8.45 5.95 -1.09
C VAL A 80 -9.82 5.39 -1.45
N HIS A 81 -9.83 4.22 -2.07
CA HIS A 81 -11.01 3.55 -2.61
C HIS A 81 -11.24 2.25 -1.85
N ASP A 82 -12.17 2.28 -0.90
CA ASP A 82 -12.64 1.08 -0.22
C ASP A 82 -13.72 0.41 -1.09
N LEU A 83 -13.34 -0.71 -1.72
CA LEU A 83 -14.17 -1.47 -2.66
C LEU A 83 -14.62 -2.83 -2.10
N GLY A 84 -14.14 -3.20 -0.91
CA GLY A 84 -14.58 -4.37 -0.15
C GLY A 84 -15.48 -4.00 1.04
N GLU A 85 -15.68 -4.94 1.96
CA GLU A 85 -16.50 -4.72 3.17
C GLU A 85 -15.76 -3.97 4.29
N THR A 86 -14.43 -3.83 4.18
CA THR A 86 -13.61 -3.09 5.16
C THR A 86 -13.32 -1.68 4.68
N THR A 87 -13.16 -0.76 5.64
CA THR A 87 -12.79 0.64 5.36
C THR A 87 -11.37 0.91 5.82
N SER A 88 -10.64 1.69 5.02
CA SER A 88 -9.27 2.10 5.32
C SER A 88 -9.25 3.10 6.47
N ARG A 89 -8.32 2.90 7.40
CA ARG A 89 -8.13 3.78 8.57
C ARG A 89 -7.14 4.88 8.23
N ILE A 90 -7.62 6.11 8.10
CA ILE A 90 -6.79 7.28 7.78
C ILE A 90 -6.36 7.98 9.06
N ALA A 91 -5.05 8.00 9.32
CA ALA A 91 -4.51 8.62 10.53
C ALA A 91 -4.57 10.15 10.45
N PRO A 92 -4.70 10.85 11.60
CA PRO A 92 -4.58 12.30 11.65
C PRO A 92 -3.24 12.76 11.05
N GLY A 93 -3.31 13.69 10.09
CA GLY A 93 -2.14 14.21 9.38
C GLY A 93 -1.76 13.48 8.11
N ALA A 94 -2.40 12.34 7.80
CA ALA A 94 -2.32 11.76 6.46
C ALA A 94 -2.94 12.72 5.43
N VAL A 95 -2.35 12.77 4.23
CA VAL A 95 -2.79 13.67 3.15
C VAL A 95 -3.40 12.85 2.03
N ILE A 96 -4.69 13.08 1.77
CA ILE A 96 -5.44 12.44 0.70
C ILE A 96 -5.88 13.53 -0.28
N SER A 97 -5.55 13.38 -1.56
CA SER A 97 -5.84 14.37 -2.61
C SER A 97 -6.35 13.70 -3.88
#